data_AF-A0AAV8XUV5-F1
#
_entry.id   AF-A0AAV8XUV5-F1
#
_cell.length_a   1.000
_cell.length_b   1.000
_cell.length_c   1.000
_cell.angle_alpha   90.00
_cell.angle_beta   90.00
_cell.angle_gamma   90.00
#
_symmetry.space_group_name_H-M   'P 1'
#
loop_
_entity.id
_entity.type
_entity.pdbx_description
1 polymer ?
#
loop_
_entity_poly.entity_id
_entity_poly.type
_entity_poly.pdbx_seq_one_letter_code
_entity_poly.pdbx_strand_id
1 'polypeptide(L)'
;MRCFLVYAKTKSNVKAQHGISTFIIERDFDGFKTGEKLDKLGMRGSNTCELIFEDCKVPKENLLGSENRGVYVLMSGLDLERLILAAGPVGIMQACCDIGFSYAHVRKQFNKRIGEFQLIQVGLSFLLKV
;
A
#
# COMPACT_ATOMS: atom_id res chain seq x y z
N MET A 1 15.18 0.37 -6.07
CA MET A 1 14.90 1.54 -5.23
C MET A 1 16.17 1.88 -4.46
N ARG A 2 16.73 3.07 -4.68
CA ARG A 2 18.01 3.51 -4.07
C ARG A 2 17.85 4.50 -2.93
N CYS A 3 16.67 5.13 -2.82
CA CYS A 3 16.36 6.20 -1.89
C CYS A 3 15.11 5.82 -1.08
N PHE A 4 15.14 6.13 0.21
CA PHE A 4 14.10 5.87 1.20
C PHE A 4 13.71 7.18 1.87
N LEU A 5 12.41 7.43 1.98
CA LEU A 5 11.89 8.55 2.74
C LEU A 5 11.52 8.08 4.14
N VAL A 6 12.28 8.52 5.14
CA VAL A 6 12.20 8.02 6.51
C VAL A 6 11.73 9.11 7.46
N TYR A 7 10.71 8.80 8.25
CA TYR A 7 10.17 9.68 9.28
C TYR A 7 10.72 9.24 10.62
N ALA A 8 11.51 10.10 11.26
CA ALA A 8 12.17 9.80 12.53
C ALA A 8 11.88 10.88 13.57
N LYS A 9 11.82 10.47 14.83
CA LYS A 9 11.60 11.37 15.96
C LYS A 9 12.90 12.11 16.30
N THR A 10 12.92 13.42 16.12
CA THR A 10 14.05 14.31 16.42
C THR A 10 13.88 15.09 17.72
N LYS A 11 12.65 15.20 18.25
CA LYS A 11 12.37 15.86 19.53
C LYS A 11 11.45 15.04 20.42
N SER A 12 11.88 14.77 21.65
CA SER A 12 11.20 13.88 22.60
C SER A 12 10.22 14.56 23.56
N ASN A 13 10.45 15.82 23.90
CA ASN A 13 9.69 16.57 24.92
C ASN A 13 8.54 17.41 24.33
N VAL A 14 7.97 16.98 23.20
CA VAL A 14 6.84 17.65 22.54
C VAL A 14 5.80 16.59 22.16
N LYS A 15 4.58 17.04 21.82
CA LYS A 15 3.59 16.13 21.22
C LYS A 15 4.23 15.45 20.01
N ALA A 16 4.00 14.13 19.86
CA ALA A 16 4.67 13.30 18.86
C ALA A 16 4.66 13.93 17.45
N GLN A 17 3.52 14.47 17.02
CA GLN A 17 3.37 15.12 15.71
C GLN A 17 4.27 16.35 15.48
N HIS A 18 4.77 16.98 16.55
CA HIS A 18 5.63 18.18 16.50
C HIS A 18 7.10 17.86 16.74
N GLY A 19 7.48 16.57 16.80
CA GLY A 19 8.85 16.12 17.02
C GLY A 19 9.36 15.16 15.97
N ILE A 20 8.70 15.06 14.82
CA ILE A 20 9.06 14.17 13.70
C ILE A 20 9.69 15.00 12.59
N SER A 21 10.82 14.54 12.08
CA SER A 21 11.49 15.07 10.88
C SER A 21 11.50 14.02 9.78
N THR A 22 11.67 14.46 8.54
CA THR A 22 11.76 13.58 7.37
C THR A 22 13.17 13.61 6.81
N PHE A 23 13.71 12.44 6.51
CA PHE A 23 15.05 12.26 5.98
C PHE A 23 15.02 11.46 4.70
N ILE A 24 15.91 11.82 3.78
CA ILE A 24 16.25 11.00 2.63
C ILE A 24 17.42 10.10 3.03
N ILE A 25 17.22 8.79 2.99
CA ILE A 25 18.27 7.80 3.27
C ILE A 25 18.55 7.01 2.01
N GLU A 26 19.83 6.84 1.70
CA GLU A 26 20.26 6.01 0.58
C GLU A 26 20.60 4.61 1.04
N ARG A 27 20.45 3.63 0.13
CA ARG A 27 20.72 2.22 0.42
C ARG A 27 22.14 1.97 0.94
N ASP A 28 23.08 2.80 0.51
CA ASP A 28 24.51 2.55 0.70
C ASP A 28 25.04 3.27 1.96
N PHE A 29 24.17 3.91 2.75
CA PHE A 29 24.55 4.55 4.00
C PHE A 29 24.98 3.51 5.04
N ASP A 30 26.14 3.75 5.65
CA ASP A 30 26.64 2.95 6.76
C ASP A 30 25.59 2.88 7.88
N GLY A 31 25.31 1.66 8.37
CA GLY A 31 24.31 1.42 9.40
C GLY A 31 22.88 1.21 8.87
N PHE A 32 22.63 1.36 7.56
CA PHE A 32 21.33 1.01 6.96
C PHE A 32 21.35 -0.39 6.33
N LYS A 33 20.32 -1.20 6.63
CA LYS A 33 20.13 -2.54 6.05
C LYS A 33 18.64 -2.80 5.82
N THR A 34 18.33 -3.71 4.90
CA THR A 34 16.97 -4.24 4.72
C THR A 34 16.91 -5.67 5.24
N GLY A 35 15.81 -6.02 5.90
CA GLY A 35 15.54 -7.40 6.28
C GLY A 35 15.13 -8.28 5.09
N GLU A 36 14.78 -9.52 5.39
CA GLU A 36 14.29 -10.47 4.39
C GLU A 36 12.95 -10.03 3.79
N LYS A 37 12.70 -10.45 2.55
CA LYS A 37 11.41 -10.22 1.89
C LYS A 37 10.31 -11.00 2.61
N LEU A 38 9.26 -10.30 3.02
CA LEU A 38 8.08 -10.90 3.63
C LEU A 38 7.28 -11.73 2.61
N ASP A 39 6.88 -12.94 3.04
CA ASP A 39 5.97 -13.80 2.30
C ASP A 39 4.51 -13.35 2.54
N LYS A 40 3.90 -12.75 1.52
CA LYS A 40 2.56 -12.12 1.62
C LYS A 40 1.50 -12.96 0.92
N LEU A 41 0.27 -12.96 1.44
CA LEU A 41 -0.89 -13.57 0.78
C LEU A 41 -1.13 -13.00 -0.63
N GLY A 42 -1.10 -11.68 -0.75
CA GLY A 42 -1.33 -10.93 -2.00
C GLY A 42 -0.24 -9.88 -2.26
N MET A 43 -0.36 -9.15 -3.38
CA MET A 43 0.61 -8.12 -3.78
C MET A 43 2.07 -8.62 -3.77
N ARG A 44 2.28 -9.90 -4.13
CA ARG A 44 3.59 -10.59 -4.04
C ARG A 44 4.67 -10.02 -4.97
N GLY A 45 4.23 -9.33 -6.03
CA GLY A 45 5.09 -8.58 -6.95
C GLY A 45 5.65 -7.28 -6.35
N SER A 46 5.04 -6.75 -5.28
CA SER A 46 5.60 -5.65 -4.50
C SER A 46 6.50 -6.21 -3.40
N ASN A 47 7.74 -5.72 -3.30
CA ASN A 47 8.66 -6.13 -2.25
C ASN A 47 8.29 -5.42 -0.95
N THR A 48 8.29 -6.15 0.15
CA THR A 48 8.03 -5.63 1.50
C THR A 48 9.03 -6.32 2.42
N CYS A 49 9.75 -5.55 3.20
CA CYS A 49 10.75 -6.02 4.13
C CYS A 49 10.87 -5.00 5.26
N GLU A 50 11.55 -5.38 6.33
CA GLU A 50 11.93 -4.45 7.39
C GLU A 50 13.04 -3.51 6.91
N LEU A 51 13.06 -2.31 7.46
CA LEU A 51 14.13 -1.33 7.29
C LEU A 51 14.84 -1.18 8.64
N ILE A 52 16.15 -1.45 8.66
CA ILE A 52 16.96 -1.52 9.88
C ILE A 52 17.99 -0.40 9.85
N PHE A 53 18.09 0.34 10.96
CA PHE A 53 18.99 1.48 11.12
C PHE A 53 19.81 1.29 12.42
N GLU A 54 21.08 0.92 12.28
CA GLU A 54 22.04 0.69 13.37
C GLU A 54 23.13 1.75 13.31
N ASP A 55 23.08 2.77 14.19
CA ASP A 55 24.01 3.90 14.19
C ASP A 55 24.18 4.58 12.80
N CYS A 56 23.10 4.58 12.01
CA CYS A 56 23.08 5.12 10.66
C CYS A 56 23.26 6.65 10.67
N LYS A 57 24.40 7.13 10.16
CA LYS A 57 24.71 8.56 10.07
C LYS A 57 24.04 9.17 8.84
N VAL A 58 23.20 10.18 9.07
CA VAL A 58 22.48 10.89 7.99
C VAL A 58 23.01 12.33 7.93
N PRO A 59 23.49 12.80 6.75
CA PRO A 59 23.91 14.19 6.58
C PRO A 59 22.77 15.19 6.83
N LYS A 60 23.11 16.41 7.24
CA LYS A 60 22.09 17.43 7.57
C LYS A 60 21.30 17.86 6.33
N GLU A 61 21.96 17.89 5.18
CA GLU A 61 21.40 18.20 3.87
C GLU A 61 20.35 17.18 3.39
N ASN A 62 20.33 15.98 3.96
CA ASN A 62 19.32 14.95 3.67
C ASN A 62 18.01 15.16 4.44
N LEU A 63 17.92 16.21 5.28
CA LEU A 63 16.66 16.63 5.89
C LEU A 63 15.71 17.17 4.81
N LEU A 64 14.59 16.50 4.60
CA LEU A 64 13.56 16.96 3.67
C LEU A 64 12.58 17.91 4.38
N GLY A 65 12.48 19.14 3.88
CA GLY A 65 11.64 20.17 4.47
C GLY A 65 12.31 20.83 5.67
N SER A 66 11.62 20.91 6.81
CA SER A 66 12.15 21.54 8.02
C SER A 66 12.14 20.57 9.19
N GLU A 67 13.09 20.77 10.11
CA GLU A 67 13.18 19.98 11.32
C GLU A 67 11.86 20.06 12.10
N ASN A 68 11.40 18.91 12.62
CA ASN A 68 10.17 18.78 13.38
C ASN A 68 8.87 19.08 12.59
N ARG A 69 8.96 19.11 11.24
CA ARG A 69 7.81 19.33 10.33
C ARG A 69 7.49 18.11 9.46
N GLY A 70 8.01 16.92 9.78
CA GLY A 70 7.87 15.72 8.97
C GLY A 70 6.43 15.22 8.79
N VAL A 71 5.52 15.48 9.73
CA VAL A 71 4.10 15.15 9.57
C VAL A 71 3.46 15.91 8.41
N TYR A 72 3.87 17.15 8.15
CA TYR A 72 3.35 17.92 7.03
C TYR A 72 3.83 17.37 5.69
N VAL A 73 5.08 16.89 5.64
CA VAL A 73 5.62 16.19 4.47
C VAL A 73 4.82 14.91 4.22
N LEU A 74 4.60 14.09 5.27
CA LEU A 74 3.79 12.87 5.17
C LEU A 74 2.38 13.16 4.63
N MET A 75 1.70 14.15 5.21
CA MET A 75 0.32 14.46 4.83
C MET A 75 0.20 15.10 3.45
N SER A 76 1.27 15.70 2.92
CA SER A 76 1.25 16.31 1.57
C SER A 76 1.07 15.27 0.44
N GLY A 77 1.51 14.02 0.64
CA GLY A 77 1.36 12.94 -0.33
C GLY A 77 0.21 11.97 -0.04
N LEU A 78 -0.15 11.81 1.24
CA LEU A 78 -1.03 10.73 1.68
C LEU A 78 -2.44 10.77 1.06
N ASP A 79 -2.98 11.97 0.81
CA ASP A 79 -4.31 12.11 0.19
C ASP A 79 -4.30 11.70 -1.29
N LEU A 80 -3.22 12.01 -2.01
CA LEU A 80 -3.03 11.55 -3.38
C LEU A 80 -2.83 10.03 -3.43
N GLU A 81 -2.03 9.48 -2.53
CA GLU A 81 -1.82 8.03 -2.42
C GLU A 81 -3.12 7.29 -2.18
N ARG A 82 -3.99 7.79 -1.30
CA ARG A 82 -5.32 7.21 -1.05
C ARG A 82 -6.19 7.23 -2.30
N LEU A 83 -6.19 8.34 -3.03
CA LEU A 83 -6.96 8.48 -4.28
C LEU A 83 -6.48 7.45 -5.32
N ILE A 84 -5.17 7.34 -5.52
CA ILE A 84 -4.59 6.40 -6.50
C ILE A 84 -4.85 4.95 -6.07
N LEU A 85 -4.69 4.65 -4.77
CA LEU A 85 -4.86 3.30 -4.24
C LEU A 85 -6.31 2.81 -4.41
N ALA A 86 -7.31 3.71 -4.34
CA ALA A 86 -8.71 3.36 -4.55
C ALA A 86 -9.01 2.83 -5.98
N ALA A 87 -8.21 3.21 -6.98
CA ALA A 87 -8.39 2.71 -8.35
C ALA A 87 -8.08 1.21 -8.48
N GLY A 88 -7.18 0.67 -7.65
CA GLY A 88 -6.81 -0.74 -7.67
C GLY A 88 -7.99 -1.69 -7.40
N PRO A 89 -8.69 -1.56 -6.25
CA PRO A 89 -9.90 -2.32 -5.95
C PRO A 89 -10.99 -2.20 -7.02
N VAL A 90 -11.18 -1.02 -7.60
CA VAL A 90 -12.15 -0.81 -8.69
C VAL A 90 -11.80 -1.66 -9.91
N GLY A 91 -10.54 -1.64 -10.35
CA GLY A 91 -10.07 -2.47 -11.46
C GLY A 91 -10.18 -3.98 -11.17
N ILE A 92 -9.86 -4.39 -9.93
CA ILE A 92 -10.00 -5.79 -9.50
C ILE A 92 -11.46 -6.22 -9.56
N MET A 93 -12.38 -5.39 -9.05
CA MET A 93 -13.81 -5.68 -9.07
C MET A 93 -14.35 -5.78 -10.50
N GLN A 94 -13.90 -4.89 -11.41
CA GLN A 94 -14.25 -5.00 -12.83
C GLN A 94 -13.78 -6.33 -13.43
N ALA A 95 -12.54 -6.75 -13.17
CA ALA A 95 -12.04 -8.04 -13.65
C ALA A 95 -12.82 -9.23 -13.07
N CYS A 96 -13.23 -9.14 -11.79
CA CYS A 96 -14.11 -10.13 -11.17
C CYS A 96 -15.48 -10.21 -11.87
N CYS A 97 -16.07 -9.09 -12.28
CA CYS A 97 -17.30 -9.06 -13.06
C CYS A 97 -17.12 -9.72 -14.43
N ASP A 98 -16.07 -9.34 -15.17
CA ASP A 98 -15.80 -9.83 -16.52
C ASP A 98 -15.67 -11.36 -16.55
N ILE A 99 -14.95 -11.92 -15.57
CA ILE A 99 -14.75 -13.37 -15.44
C ILE A 99 -16.00 -14.04 -14.87
N GLY A 100 -16.54 -13.51 -13.76
CA GLY A 100 -17.63 -14.11 -13.00
C GLY A 100 -18.92 -14.21 -13.81
N PHE A 101 -19.29 -13.15 -14.52
CA PHE A 101 -20.51 -13.13 -15.34
C PHE A 101 -20.37 -14.07 -16.53
N SER A 102 -19.23 -14.04 -17.22
CA SER A 102 -18.97 -14.95 -18.33
C SER A 102 -19.07 -16.41 -17.89
N TYR A 103 -18.40 -16.77 -16.79
CA TYR A 103 -18.41 -18.13 -16.26
C TYR A 103 -19.81 -18.60 -15.86
N ALA A 104 -20.63 -17.72 -15.24
CA ALA A 104 -21.98 -18.05 -14.84
C ALA A 104 -22.90 -18.44 -16.01
N HIS A 105 -22.63 -17.90 -17.21
CA HIS A 105 -23.39 -18.21 -18.42
C HIS A 105 -22.94 -19.49 -19.14
N VAL A 106 -21.71 -19.97 -18.90
CA VAL A 106 -21.20 -21.17 -19.58
C VAL A 106 -21.20 -22.42 -18.70
N ARG A 107 -21.04 -22.26 -17.39
CA ARG A 107 -21.00 -23.40 -16.46
C ARG A 107 -22.40 -23.94 -16.22
N LYS A 108 -22.57 -25.25 -16.38
CA LYS A 108 -23.81 -25.97 -16.08
C LYS A 108 -23.70 -26.83 -14.82
N GLN A 109 -24.79 -26.90 -14.05
CA GLN A 109 -25.01 -27.84 -12.97
C GLN A 109 -26.53 -28.09 -12.80
N PHE A 110 -26.94 -29.30 -12.43
CA PHE A 110 -28.37 -29.69 -12.39
C PHE A 110 -29.12 -29.37 -13.69
N ASN A 111 -28.47 -29.64 -14.85
CA ASN A 111 -28.99 -29.41 -16.21
C ASN A 111 -29.36 -27.95 -16.55
N LYS A 112 -28.91 -26.96 -15.77
CA LYS A 112 -29.12 -25.53 -16.01
C LYS A 112 -27.81 -24.75 -15.93
N ARG A 113 -27.74 -23.56 -16.53
CA ARG A 113 -26.57 -22.68 -16.34
C ARG A 113 -26.59 -22.18 -14.91
N ILE A 114 -25.42 -22.06 -14.27
CA ILE A 114 -25.38 -21.65 -12.86
C ILE A 114 -25.89 -20.22 -12.64
N GLY A 115 -25.81 -19.36 -13.66
CA GLY A 115 -26.41 -18.02 -13.66
C GLY A 115 -27.93 -17.98 -13.60
N GLU A 116 -28.62 -19.12 -13.78
CA GLU A 116 -30.08 -19.23 -13.64
C GLU A 116 -30.52 -19.44 -12.17
N PHE A 117 -29.60 -19.78 -11.27
CA PHE A 117 -29.92 -19.93 -9.85
C PHE A 117 -29.93 -18.57 -9.14
N GLN A 118 -31.04 -18.26 -8.45
CA GLN A 118 -31.22 -16.98 -7.75
C GLN A 118 -30.09 -16.66 -6.77
N LEU A 119 -29.57 -17.66 -6.04
CA LEU A 119 -28.46 -17.45 -5.10
C LEU A 119 -27.18 -16.95 -5.81
N ILE A 120 -26.92 -17.45 -7.01
CA ILE A 120 -25.78 -17.00 -7.83
C ILE A 120 -26.03 -15.59 -8.36
N GLN A 121 -27.25 -15.29 -8.83
CA GLN A 121 -27.62 -13.94 -9.29
C GLN A 121 -27.48 -12.90 -8.17
N VAL A 122 -27.94 -13.23 -6.96
CA VAL A 122 -27.77 -12.37 -5.77
C VAL A 122 -26.28 -12.16 -5.47
N GLY A 123 -25.48 -13.24 -5.45
CA GLY A 123 -24.04 -13.17 -5.26
C GLY A 123 -23.34 -12.24 -6.26
N LEU A 124 -23.66 -12.39 -7.55
CA LEU A 124 -23.12 -11.57 -8.63
C LEU A 124 -23.60 -10.11 -8.57
N SER A 125 -24.82 -9.85 -8.12
CA SER A 125 -25.35 -8.49 -7.99
C SER A 125 -24.57 -7.62 -7.01
N PHE A 126 -23.94 -8.22 -5.98
CA PHE A 126 -23.10 -7.49 -5.04
C PHE A 126 -21.84 -6.93 -5.68
N LEU A 127 -21.34 -7.53 -6.77
CA LEU A 127 -20.18 -7.01 -7.50
C LEU A 127 -20.49 -5.71 -8.25
N LEU A 128 -21.78 -5.41 -8.48
CA LEU A 128 -22.23 -4.21 -9.16
C LEU A 128 -22.63 -3.08 -8.20
N LYS A 129 -22.65 -3.36 -6.89
CA LYS A 129 -22.97 -2.39 -5.85
C LYS A 129 -21.66 -1.81 -5.33
N VAL A 130 -21.18 -0.78 -6.01
CA VAL A 130 -20.16 0.14 -5.50
C VAL A 130 -20.84 1.30 -4.81
#